data_AF-A0A1J4RPU5-F1
#
_entry.id   AF-A0A1J4RPU5-F1
#
_cell.length_a   1.000
_cell.length_b   1.000
_cell.length_c   1.000
_cell.angle_alpha   90.00
_cell.angle_beta   90.00
_cell.angle_gamma   90.00
#
_symmetry.space_group_name_H-M   'P 1'
#
loop_
_entity.id
_entity.type
_entity.pdbx_description
1 polymer ?
#
loop_
_entity_poly.entity_id
_entity_poly.type
_entity_poly.pdbx_seq_one_letter_code
_entity_poly.pdbx_strand_id
1 'polypeptide(L)'
;MVVKKVSEPSVEDLISSPVPVAPVIPVVPVQPVYSQRPVMVNRPAFRKPYRPMNRRPYPQRSYNQNQPFTGVVDNRVIPDADMPTEAVTGMLEVAGDHGVLRQDYSPGGKDVYISASQIRRFDLRPGDVVTGPARSPKENEHYWGLLKVEKVNGQPFVDGVKRPQFDRLIPIFPNERLTLETEKKKLLTRVIDLVAPVGKGQRGLIVSPPKAGKTTVLKEIAEGIAANYPDVVLMAVLVGERPEEVTDIRKHVKGEVAASNFDEAAARQTQVAELALERAKRLVESGKDVVILLDSITRLARAYNLAIPTSGRTLSGGFDPVALYPPKRFFGAARNFENGSSLTILGTALVDTGSRMDELIYEEFKGTGNMELHLSRKLAERRVYPAIDIRRSGTRQEQLLFKDGDYDKIVTMRRMIDVLDENEATMVMLERIAKTKDNAEFLKSLGR
;
A
#
# COMPACT_ATOMS: atom_id res chain seq x y z
N MET A 1 -53.83 -34.51 -32.74
CA MET A 1 -54.32 -33.29 -33.41
C MET A 1 -53.38 -32.14 -33.04
N VAL A 2 -53.03 -31.33 -34.02
CA VAL A 2 -51.72 -30.69 -34.20
C VAL A 2 -51.54 -29.42 -33.35
N VAL A 3 -50.44 -29.33 -32.61
CA VAL A 3 -49.94 -28.10 -31.99
C VAL A 3 -49.03 -27.39 -32.99
N LYS A 4 -49.42 -26.17 -33.41
CA LYS A 4 -48.65 -25.32 -34.31
C LYS A 4 -47.38 -24.83 -33.60
N LYS A 5 -46.22 -25.20 -34.16
CA LYS A 5 -44.90 -24.67 -33.83
C LYS A 5 -44.82 -23.20 -34.29
N VAL A 6 -44.54 -22.27 -33.39
CA VAL A 6 -44.18 -20.89 -33.74
C VAL A 6 -42.69 -20.88 -34.08
N SER A 7 -42.34 -20.41 -35.27
CA SER A 7 -40.96 -20.31 -35.77
C SER A 7 -40.23 -19.13 -35.14
N GLU A 8 -38.97 -19.35 -34.75
CA GLU A 8 -38.03 -18.29 -34.36
C GLU A 8 -37.67 -17.41 -35.57
N PRO A 9 -37.46 -16.09 -35.38
CA PRO A 9 -37.17 -15.16 -36.46
C PRO A 9 -35.80 -15.41 -37.10
N SER A 10 -35.70 -15.15 -38.40
CA SER A 10 -34.50 -15.36 -39.20
C SER A 10 -33.50 -14.22 -39.04
N VAL A 11 -32.22 -14.49 -39.31
CA VAL A 11 -31.11 -13.52 -39.14
C VAL A 11 -31.25 -12.31 -40.08
N GLU A 12 -31.97 -12.44 -41.20
CA GLU A 12 -32.27 -11.30 -42.08
C GLU A 12 -33.30 -10.30 -41.49
N ASP A 13 -34.18 -10.73 -40.58
CA ASP A 13 -35.18 -9.85 -39.96
C ASP A 13 -34.57 -8.88 -38.93
N LEU A 14 -33.37 -9.19 -38.41
CA LEU A 14 -32.63 -8.36 -37.46
C LEU A 14 -31.79 -7.25 -38.13
N ILE A 15 -31.61 -7.30 -39.45
CA ILE A 15 -30.64 -6.44 -40.17
C ILE A 15 -31.33 -5.31 -40.96
N SER A 16 -32.66 -5.35 -41.15
CA SER A 16 -33.39 -4.36 -41.97
C SER A 16 -34.20 -3.30 -41.21
N SER A 17 -34.06 -3.23 -39.88
CA SER A 17 -34.77 -2.23 -39.06
C SER A 17 -33.93 -0.94 -38.92
N PRO A 18 -34.42 0.25 -39.32
CA PRO A 18 -33.71 1.50 -39.05
C PRO A 18 -33.67 1.77 -37.55
N VAL A 19 -32.45 1.90 -37.00
CA VAL A 19 -32.22 2.25 -35.59
C VAL A 19 -32.79 3.65 -35.34
N PRO A 20 -33.66 3.85 -34.33
CA PRO A 20 -34.13 5.19 -33.99
C PRO A 20 -32.96 6.02 -33.45
N VAL A 21 -32.64 7.10 -34.15
CA VAL A 21 -31.66 8.10 -33.71
C VAL A 21 -32.23 8.80 -32.48
N ALA A 22 -31.58 8.62 -31.33
CA ALA A 22 -31.92 9.34 -30.12
C ALA A 22 -31.76 10.86 -30.35
N PRO A 23 -32.69 11.71 -29.88
CA PRO A 23 -32.59 13.14 -30.05
C PRO A 23 -31.34 13.68 -29.35
N VAL A 24 -30.53 14.43 -30.09
CA VAL A 24 -29.38 15.17 -29.56
C VAL A 24 -29.91 16.26 -28.63
N ILE A 25 -29.70 16.11 -27.32
CA ILE A 25 -29.98 17.17 -26.35
C ILE A 25 -28.93 18.28 -26.55
N PRO A 26 -29.32 19.54 -26.81
CA PRO A 26 -28.35 20.62 -26.93
C PRO A 26 -27.67 20.85 -25.57
N VAL A 27 -26.34 20.76 -25.57
CA VAL A 27 -25.51 21.13 -24.42
C VAL A 27 -25.59 22.65 -24.27
N VAL A 28 -26.31 23.11 -23.25
CA VAL A 28 -26.31 24.52 -22.85
C VAL A 28 -24.94 24.82 -22.22
N PRO A 29 -24.18 25.83 -22.70
CA PRO A 29 -22.93 26.19 -22.08
C PRO A 29 -23.20 26.76 -20.67
N VAL A 30 -22.71 26.06 -19.65
CA VAL A 30 -22.72 26.53 -18.26
C VAL A 30 -21.73 27.71 -18.17
N GLN A 31 -22.25 28.93 -18.04
CA GLN A 31 -21.41 30.08 -17.73
C GLN A 31 -20.82 29.91 -16.31
N PRO A 32 -19.54 30.26 -16.09
CA PRO A 32 -18.97 30.24 -14.75
C PRO A 32 -19.68 31.28 -13.88
N VAL A 33 -20.29 30.82 -12.79
CA VAL A 33 -20.81 31.68 -11.74
C VAL A 33 -19.62 32.29 -11.02
N TYR A 34 -19.28 33.53 -11.35
CA TYR A 34 -18.38 34.34 -10.53
C TYR A 34 -19.09 34.64 -9.21
N SER A 35 -18.61 34.03 -8.13
CA SER A 35 -18.99 34.43 -6.78
C SER A 35 -18.55 35.89 -6.58
N GLN A 36 -19.54 36.78 -6.47
CA GLN A 36 -19.31 38.18 -6.13
C GLN A 36 -18.62 38.22 -4.76
N ARG A 37 -17.38 38.72 -4.73
CA ARG A 37 -16.69 39.03 -3.48
C ARG A 37 -17.52 40.10 -2.74
N PRO A 38 -17.75 39.97 -1.43
CA PRO A 38 -18.37 41.04 -0.68
C PRO A 38 -17.50 42.30 -0.73
N VAL A 39 -18.14 43.42 -1.05
CA VAL A 39 -17.57 44.76 -1.07
C VAL A 39 -17.04 45.09 0.33
N MET A 40 -15.73 45.33 0.44
CA MET A 40 -15.14 45.86 1.67
C MET A 40 -15.60 47.30 1.87
N VAL A 41 -16.38 47.53 2.93
CA VAL A 41 -16.71 48.86 3.42
C VAL A 41 -15.46 49.44 4.11
N ASN A 42 -14.99 50.58 3.61
CA ASN A 42 -13.91 51.38 4.19
C ASN A 42 -14.16 51.67 5.68
N ARG A 43 -13.29 51.16 6.56
CA ARG A 43 -13.14 51.68 7.93
C ARG A 43 -11.89 52.57 8.00
N PRO A 44 -11.94 53.73 8.67
CA PRO A 44 -10.82 54.65 8.75
C PRO A 44 -9.65 54.06 9.52
N ALA A 45 -8.45 54.31 9.02
CA ALA A 45 -7.18 53.80 9.54
C ALA A 45 -6.79 54.48 10.86
N PHE A 46 -6.76 53.73 11.95
CA PHE A 46 -5.97 54.10 13.13
C PHE A 46 -4.53 53.60 12.94
N ARG A 47 -3.66 54.49 12.45
CA ARG A 47 -2.20 54.30 12.46
C ARG A 47 -1.69 54.47 13.90
N LYS A 48 -1.20 53.39 14.52
CA LYS A 48 -0.17 53.51 15.57
C LYS A 48 1.20 53.29 14.93
N PRO A 49 2.21 54.13 15.20
CA PRO A 49 3.55 53.94 14.65
C PRO A 49 4.20 52.68 15.24
N TYR A 50 4.65 51.79 14.35
CA TYR A 50 5.41 50.58 14.67
C TYR A 50 6.85 50.99 15.05
N ARG A 51 7.26 50.73 16.30
CA ARG A 51 8.68 50.79 16.69
C ARG A 51 9.37 49.51 16.20
N PRO A 52 10.52 49.59 15.50
CA PRO A 52 11.26 48.40 15.13
C PRO A 52 11.87 47.75 16.37
N MET A 53 11.43 46.52 16.67
CA MET A 53 12.03 45.69 17.71
C MET A 53 13.22 44.94 17.08
N ASN A 54 14.43 45.26 17.54
CA ASN A 54 15.66 44.59 17.14
C ASN A 54 15.54 43.07 17.32
N ARG A 55 15.49 42.33 16.21
CA ARG A 55 15.60 40.86 16.21
C ARG A 55 17.05 40.48 16.49
N ARG A 56 17.31 39.94 17.68
CA ARG A 56 18.58 39.24 17.96
C ARG A 56 18.61 37.93 17.16
N PRO A 57 19.74 37.54 16.55
CA PRO A 57 19.89 36.23 15.91
C PRO A 57 19.78 35.12 16.96
N TYR A 58 19.01 34.07 16.67
CA TYR A 58 19.06 32.83 17.43
C TYR A 58 20.39 32.11 17.16
N PRO A 59 21.14 31.65 18.18
CA PRO A 59 22.35 30.89 17.96
C PRO A 59 22.02 29.51 17.36
N GLN A 60 22.66 29.17 16.25
CA GLN A 60 22.67 27.81 15.72
C GLN A 60 23.34 26.89 16.75
N ARG A 61 22.57 25.99 17.38
CA ARG A 61 23.11 24.97 18.29
C ARG A 61 23.46 23.72 17.51
N SER A 62 24.75 23.42 17.48
CA SER A 62 25.31 22.12 17.11
C SER A 62 24.81 21.07 18.11
N TYR A 63 24.01 20.10 17.64
CA TYR A 63 23.58 18.96 18.46
C TYR A 63 24.75 17.98 18.62
N ASN A 64 25.44 18.03 19.76
CA ASN A 64 26.41 17.01 20.16
C ASN A 64 25.66 15.75 20.63
N GLN A 65 25.94 14.60 19.99
CA GLN A 65 25.11 13.39 20.05
C GLN A 65 25.27 12.52 21.32
N ASN A 66 26.07 12.88 22.33
CA ASN A 66 26.39 11.99 23.45
C ASN A 66 26.34 12.65 24.85
N GLN A 67 25.59 13.72 25.08
CA GLN A 67 25.41 14.28 26.42
C GLN A 67 24.15 13.72 27.11
N PRO A 68 24.20 13.38 28.42
CA PRO A 68 23.01 13.06 29.20
C PRO A 68 22.00 14.20 29.11
N PHE A 69 20.71 13.87 29.02
CA PHE A 69 19.64 14.86 28.96
C PHE A 69 19.72 15.80 30.17
N THR A 70 20.04 17.08 29.93
CA THR A 70 20.32 18.07 30.98
C THR A 70 19.08 18.62 31.66
N GLY A 71 17.89 18.08 31.36
CA GLY A 71 16.64 18.55 31.92
C GLY A 71 16.09 19.86 31.36
N VAL A 72 16.79 20.50 30.42
CA VAL A 72 16.43 21.83 29.91
C VAL A 72 16.12 21.77 28.42
N VAL A 73 14.92 22.22 28.05
CA VAL A 73 14.50 22.43 26.65
C VAL A 73 13.97 23.86 26.51
N ASP A 74 14.46 24.58 25.50
CA ASP A 74 14.13 26.00 25.24
C ASP A 74 14.29 26.92 26.46
N ASN A 75 15.36 26.74 27.22
CA ASN A 75 15.64 27.50 28.45
C ASN A 75 14.57 27.33 29.54
N ARG A 76 13.78 26.25 29.48
CA ARG A 76 12.86 25.82 30.54
C ARG A 76 13.29 24.48 31.07
N VAL A 77 13.28 24.33 32.40
CA VAL A 77 13.45 23.03 33.05
C VAL A 77 12.18 22.23 32.80
N ILE A 78 12.31 21.06 32.19
CA ILE A 78 11.18 20.15 31.97
C ILE A 78 10.81 19.53 33.32
N PRO A 79 9.53 19.43 33.67
CA PRO A 79 9.10 18.62 34.82
C PRO A 79 9.66 17.20 34.72
N ASP A 80 10.12 16.64 35.84
CA ASP A 80 10.71 15.29 35.91
C ASP A 80 12.03 15.11 35.16
N ALA A 81 12.71 16.23 34.84
CA ALA A 81 14.04 16.25 34.26
C ALA A 81 15.11 15.51 35.07
N ASP A 82 14.89 15.41 36.38
CA ASP A 82 15.72 14.74 37.37
C ASP A 82 15.45 13.23 37.48
N MET A 83 14.37 12.73 36.88
CA MET A 83 14.07 11.31 36.85
C MET A 83 15.01 10.56 35.89
N PRO A 84 15.36 9.29 36.18
CA PRO A 84 16.08 8.45 35.23
C PRO A 84 15.34 8.32 33.91
N THR A 85 16.07 8.46 32.79
CA THR A 85 15.52 8.39 31.44
C THR A 85 16.16 7.28 30.63
N GLU A 86 15.37 6.62 29.78
CA GLU A 86 15.83 5.73 28.72
C GLU A 86 15.63 6.39 27.35
N ALA A 87 16.57 6.18 26.42
CA ALA A 87 16.35 6.56 25.04
C ALA A 87 15.35 5.58 24.41
N VAL A 88 14.21 6.09 23.96
CA VAL A 88 13.14 5.30 23.34
C VAL A 88 12.97 5.73 21.89
N THR A 89 12.56 4.78 21.05
CA THR A 89 12.11 5.04 19.68
C THR A 89 10.75 4.39 19.49
N GLY A 90 9.80 5.08 18.87
CA GLY A 90 8.50 4.48 18.60
C GLY A 90 7.74 5.19 17.48
N MET A 91 6.80 4.47 16.88
CA MET A 91 5.91 4.98 15.83
C MET A 91 4.73 5.72 16.44
N LEU A 92 4.51 6.96 16.01
CA LEU A 92 3.40 7.77 16.48
C LEU A 92 2.06 7.20 16.01
N GLU A 93 1.24 6.82 16.98
CA GLU A 93 -0.19 6.60 16.83
C GLU A 93 -0.93 7.74 17.54
N VAL A 94 -1.87 8.40 16.84
CA VAL A 94 -2.61 9.54 17.40
C VAL A 94 -3.98 9.07 17.86
N ALA A 95 -4.34 9.39 19.11
CA ALA A 95 -5.64 9.10 19.71
C ALA A 95 -6.24 10.39 20.27
N GLY A 96 -7.13 11.02 19.50
CA GLY A 96 -7.68 12.34 19.83
C GLY A 96 -6.61 13.44 19.75
N ASP A 97 -6.44 14.20 20.82
CA ASP A 97 -5.48 15.32 20.87
C ASP A 97 -4.05 14.92 21.27
N HIS A 98 -3.85 13.72 21.82
CA HIS A 98 -2.55 13.21 22.25
C HIS A 98 -2.15 11.97 21.43
N GLY A 99 -0.94 11.49 21.63
CA GLY A 99 -0.45 10.30 20.93
C GLY A 99 0.28 9.35 21.85
N VAL A 100 0.49 8.16 21.31
CA VAL A 100 1.30 7.11 21.91
C VAL A 100 2.33 6.68 20.87
N LEU A 101 3.60 6.65 21.25
CA LEU A 101 4.66 6.07 20.44
C LEU A 101 4.70 4.57 20.73
N ARG A 102 4.31 3.77 19.72
CA ARG A 102 4.31 2.32 19.80
C ARG A 102 5.70 1.76 19.48
N GLN A 103 6.17 0.79 20.26
CA GLN A 103 7.45 0.10 20.01
C GLN A 103 7.36 -0.87 18.82
N ASP A 104 6.17 -1.41 18.58
CA ASP A 104 5.83 -2.26 17.46
C ASP A 104 4.48 -1.80 16.89
N TYR A 105 3.93 -2.46 15.89
CA TYR A 105 2.58 -2.20 15.40
C TYR A 105 1.47 -2.57 16.41
N SER A 106 1.87 -3.11 17.57
CA SER A 106 0.98 -3.50 18.67
C SER A 106 1.25 -2.77 19.97
N PRO A 107 0.18 -2.54 20.79
CA PRO A 107 0.34 -2.01 22.13
C PRO A 107 1.35 -2.83 22.93
N GLY A 108 2.30 -2.14 23.55
CA GLY A 108 3.35 -2.75 24.35
C GLY A 108 3.51 -2.08 25.71
N GLY A 109 4.10 -2.78 26.68
CA GLY A 109 4.36 -2.23 28.02
C GLY A 109 5.37 -1.08 28.06
N LYS A 110 6.07 -0.81 26.96
CA LYS A 110 7.02 0.31 26.78
C LYS A 110 6.50 1.39 25.82
N ASP A 111 5.19 1.44 25.63
CA ASP A 111 4.55 2.51 24.87
C ASP A 111 4.71 3.86 25.58
N VAL A 112 4.96 4.90 24.78
CA VAL A 112 5.38 6.21 25.29
C VAL A 112 4.34 7.27 24.96
N TYR A 113 3.76 7.89 25.98
CA TYR A 113 2.90 9.04 25.83
C TYR A 113 3.66 10.22 25.23
N ILE A 114 3.04 10.87 24.25
CA ILE A 114 3.51 12.14 23.66
C ILE A 114 2.37 13.16 23.69
N SER A 115 2.68 14.35 24.18
CA SER A 115 1.68 15.41 24.38
C SER A 115 1.25 16.05 23.06
N ALA A 116 0.04 16.60 23.04
CA ALA A 116 -0.48 17.44 21.95
C ALA A 116 0.48 18.57 21.56
N SER A 117 1.15 19.15 22.56
CA SER A 117 2.10 20.26 22.38
C SER A 117 3.33 19.82 21.59
N GLN A 118 3.89 18.63 21.89
CA GLN A 118 5.02 18.07 21.17
C GLN A 118 4.61 17.69 19.74
N ILE A 119 3.46 17.03 19.56
CA ILE A 119 2.93 16.69 18.23
C ILE A 119 2.82 17.94 17.35
N ARG A 120 2.17 18.99 17.85
CA ARG A 120 1.97 20.25 17.08
C ARG A 120 3.29 20.97 16.83
N ARG A 121 4.19 21.04 17.81
CA ARG A 121 5.46 21.76 17.70
C ARG A 121 6.37 21.15 16.63
N PHE A 122 6.42 19.82 16.57
CA PHE A 122 7.29 19.09 15.65
C PHE A 122 6.55 18.69 14.35
N ASP A 123 5.34 19.21 14.14
CA ASP A 123 4.45 18.90 13.00
C ASP A 123 4.30 17.38 12.75
N LEU A 124 4.24 16.59 13.84
CA LEU A 124 4.23 15.14 13.76
C LEU A 124 2.91 14.61 13.21
N ARG A 125 2.99 13.53 12.42
CA ARG A 125 1.85 12.86 11.82
C ARG A 125 1.88 11.37 12.17
N PRO A 126 0.73 10.67 12.18
CA PRO A 126 0.69 9.22 12.37
C PRO A 126 1.74 8.49 11.53
N GLY A 127 2.37 7.46 12.08
CA GLY A 127 3.45 6.70 11.45
C GLY A 127 4.84 7.36 11.50
N ASP A 128 4.98 8.60 11.99
CA ASP A 128 6.29 9.20 12.22
C ASP A 128 7.03 8.40 13.31
N VAL A 129 8.27 8.01 13.04
CA VAL A 129 9.14 7.37 14.04
C VAL A 129 9.83 8.45 14.85
N VAL A 130 9.54 8.50 16.14
CA VAL A 130 10.05 9.53 17.06
C VAL A 130 11.05 8.89 18.00
N THR A 131 12.21 9.54 18.16
CA THR A 131 13.24 9.12 19.11
C THR A 131 13.52 10.23 20.12
N GLY A 132 13.71 9.86 21.39
CA GLY A 132 14.19 10.77 22.43
C GLY A 132 14.17 10.14 23.82
N PRO A 133 14.56 10.89 24.86
CA PRO A 133 14.53 10.41 26.24
C PRO A 133 13.10 10.32 26.77
N ALA A 134 12.75 9.18 27.36
CA ALA A 134 11.52 8.97 28.10
C ALA A 134 11.78 8.48 29.51
N ARG A 135 10.89 8.86 30.43
CA ARG A 135 10.89 8.40 31.82
C ARG A 135 9.85 7.32 32.04
N SER A 136 10.07 6.49 33.06
CA SER A 136 9.09 5.51 33.51
C SER A 136 7.78 6.18 33.97
N PRO A 137 6.64 5.47 33.88
CA PRO A 137 5.36 5.96 34.39
C PRO A 137 5.42 6.25 35.90
N LYS A 138 4.75 7.33 36.33
CA LYS A 138 4.44 7.57 37.74
C LYS A 138 3.32 6.66 38.23
N GLU A 139 3.06 6.61 39.54
CA GLU A 139 2.04 5.74 40.15
C GLU A 139 0.63 5.85 39.50
N ASN A 140 0.29 7.03 38.95
CA ASN A 140 -1.00 7.29 38.30
C ASN A 140 -0.94 7.29 36.76
N GLU A 141 0.16 6.82 36.16
CA GLU A 141 0.36 6.81 34.71
C GLU A 141 0.50 5.37 34.18
N HIS A 142 -0.07 5.10 33.01
CA HIS A 142 0.03 3.78 32.36
C HIS A 142 1.14 3.71 31.30
N TYR A 143 1.60 4.85 30.80
CA TYR A 143 2.58 4.94 29.72
C TYR A 143 3.87 5.60 30.20
N TRP A 144 4.97 5.28 29.52
CA TRP A 144 6.20 6.06 29.66
C TRP A 144 5.96 7.50 29.19
N GLY A 145 6.66 8.47 29.76
CA GLY A 145 6.51 9.88 29.38
C GLY A 145 7.67 10.37 28.51
N LEU A 146 7.41 10.79 27.27
CA LEU A 146 8.44 11.39 26.42
C LEU A 146 8.79 12.80 26.91
N LEU A 147 10.03 13.02 27.32
CA LEU A 147 10.48 14.33 27.79
C LEU A 147 10.80 15.26 26.62
N LYS A 148 11.47 14.75 25.59
CA LYS A 148 11.95 15.54 24.46
C LYS A 148 11.94 14.71 23.18
N VAL A 149 11.58 15.35 22.06
CA VAL A 149 11.80 14.82 20.71
C VAL A 149 13.21 15.20 20.27
N GLU A 150 14.03 14.21 19.92
CA GLU A 150 15.38 14.42 19.40
C GLU A 150 15.44 14.18 17.89
N LYS A 151 14.81 13.11 17.42
CA LYS A 151 14.77 12.74 16.00
C LYS A 151 13.35 12.39 15.57
N VAL A 152 13.07 12.67 14.30
CA VAL A 152 11.86 12.27 13.59
C VAL A 152 12.29 11.56 12.31
N ASN A 153 11.82 10.33 12.11
CA ASN A 153 12.20 9.44 11.01
C ASN A 153 13.72 9.30 10.84
N GLY A 154 14.43 9.18 11.97
CA GLY A 154 15.89 9.00 12.01
C GLY A 154 16.71 10.28 11.82
N GLN A 155 16.07 11.41 11.52
CA GLN A 155 16.74 12.69 11.31
C GLN A 155 16.48 13.65 12.47
N PRO A 156 17.45 14.46 12.89
CA PRO A 156 17.20 15.56 13.83
C PRO A 156 16.13 16.50 13.28
N PHE A 157 15.22 16.95 14.12
CA PHE A 157 14.23 17.93 13.69
C PHE A 157 14.90 19.27 13.40
N VAL A 158 14.63 19.82 12.21
CA VAL A 158 15.08 21.16 11.80
C VAL A 158 13.85 22.04 11.62
N ASP A 159 13.75 23.07 12.47
CA ASP A 159 12.62 24.00 12.43
C ASP A 159 12.56 24.74 11.08
N GLY A 160 11.34 24.94 10.57
CA GLY A 160 11.08 25.60 9.29
C GLY A 160 11.28 24.75 8.02
N VAL A 161 11.82 23.53 8.11
CA VAL A 161 11.92 22.63 6.94
C VAL A 161 10.56 22.00 6.66
N LYS A 162 9.98 22.31 5.49
CA LYS A 162 8.70 21.72 5.07
C LYS A 162 8.91 20.31 4.54
N ARG A 163 8.31 19.34 5.22
CA ARG A 163 8.23 17.95 4.75
C ARG A 163 7.18 17.85 3.64
N PRO A 164 7.42 17.10 2.56
CA PRO A 164 6.38 16.85 1.58
C PRO A 164 5.23 16.07 2.23
N GLN A 165 4.01 16.31 1.76
CA GLN A 165 2.84 15.53 2.17
C GLN A 165 2.56 14.50 1.10
N PHE A 166 2.42 13.24 1.49
CA PHE A 166 2.19 12.11 0.58
C PHE A 166 1.07 12.38 -0.42
N ASP A 167 -0.07 12.90 0.06
CA ASP A 167 -1.24 13.18 -0.79
C ASP A 167 -1.04 14.34 -1.78
N ARG A 168 0.04 15.12 -1.62
CA ARG A 168 0.42 16.23 -2.52
C ARG A 168 1.52 15.85 -3.50
N LEU A 169 2.11 14.66 -3.37
CA LEU A 169 3.08 14.16 -4.33
C LEU A 169 2.37 13.86 -5.66
N ILE A 170 3.03 14.14 -6.79
CA ILE A 170 2.47 13.95 -8.12
C ILE A 170 2.61 12.48 -8.51
N PRO A 171 1.50 11.73 -8.67
CA PRO A 171 1.55 10.33 -9.03
C PRO A 171 1.81 10.14 -10.52
N ILE A 172 2.65 9.18 -10.87
CA ILE A 172 2.93 8.75 -12.24
C ILE A 172 2.73 7.24 -12.38
N PHE A 173 2.73 6.74 -13.62
CA PHE A 173 2.77 5.29 -13.84
C PHE A 173 4.11 4.72 -13.34
N PRO A 174 4.12 3.45 -12.87
CA PRO A 174 5.36 2.72 -12.68
C PRO A 174 6.17 2.72 -13.97
N ASN A 175 7.42 3.20 -13.89
CA ASN A 175 8.35 3.33 -15.02
C ASN A 175 9.73 2.72 -14.69
N GLU A 176 9.90 2.21 -13.48
CA GLU A 176 11.06 1.44 -13.06
C GLU A 176 10.58 0.08 -12.56
N ARG A 177 11.16 -0.98 -13.10
CA ARG A 177 10.78 -2.35 -12.79
C ARG A 177 11.51 -2.87 -11.56
N LEU A 178 10.78 -3.58 -10.70
CA LEU A 178 11.32 -4.40 -9.62
C LEU A 178 11.51 -5.84 -10.13
N THR A 179 12.69 -6.13 -10.70
CA THR A 179 13.07 -7.50 -11.11
C THR A 179 13.11 -8.45 -9.93
N LEU A 180 12.37 -9.56 -10.01
CA LEU A 180 12.26 -10.56 -8.94
C LEU A 180 13.15 -11.78 -9.15
N GLU A 181 13.56 -12.03 -10.40
CA GLU A 181 14.48 -13.09 -10.81
C GLU A 181 15.81 -12.99 -10.03
N THR A 182 16.27 -14.12 -9.51
CA THR A 182 17.52 -14.23 -8.75
C THR A 182 18.33 -15.42 -9.24
N GLU A 183 17.85 -16.63 -8.96
CA GLU A 183 18.50 -17.88 -9.33
C GLU A 183 17.73 -18.62 -10.43
N LYS A 184 18.45 -19.37 -11.27
CA LYS A 184 17.86 -20.19 -12.36
C LYS A 184 16.67 -21.06 -11.89
N LYS A 185 16.75 -21.62 -10.67
CA LYS A 185 15.77 -22.55 -10.11
C LYS A 185 14.52 -21.86 -9.53
N LYS A 186 14.57 -20.54 -9.28
CA LYS A 186 13.44 -19.76 -8.77
C LYS A 186 12.47 -19.43 -9.91
N LEU A 187 11.79 -20.45 -10.42
CA LEU A 187 10.91 -20.33 -11.59
C LEU A 187 9.72 -19.39 -11.33
N LEU A 188 9.25 -19.29 -10.09
CA LEU A 188 8.13 -18.43 -9.70
C LEU A 188 8.44 -16.96 -10.00
N THR A 189 9.54 -16.43 -9.47
CA THR A 189 9.90 -15.02 -9.70
C THR A 189 10.20 -14.75 -11.16
N ARG A 190 10.85 -15.69 -11.85
CA ARG A 190 11.11 -15.63 -13.29
C ARG A 190 9.82 -15.55 -14.12
N VAL A 191 8.80 -16.35 -13.77
CA VAL A 191 7.50 -16.31 -14.44
C VAL A 191 6.79 -14.98 -14.17
N ILE A 192 6.73 -14.52 -12.91
CA ILE A 192 6.10 -13.22 -12.58
C ILE A 192 6.74 -12.11 -13.40
N ASP A 193 8.07 -12.10 -13.48
CA ASP A 193 8.85 -11.14 -14.25
C ASP A 193 8.52 -11.10 -15.74
N LEU A 194 8.02 -12.19 -16.32
CA LEU A 194 7.64 -12.27 -17.72
C LEU A 194 6.15 -11.98 -17.96
N VAL A 195 5.27 -12.37 -17.02
CA VAL A 195 3.81 -12.40 -17.25
C VAL A 195 3.06 -11.30 -16.51
N ALA A 196 3.59 -10.81 -15.41
CA ALA A 196 2.98 -9.77 -14.60
C ALA A 196 4.07 -8.95 -13.90
N PRO A 197 4.90 -8.21 -14.66
CA PRO A 197 6.06 -7.50 -14.13
C PRO A 197 5.63 -6.48 -13.06
N VAL A 198 6.38 -6.41 -11.97
CA VAL A 198 6.11 -5.48 -10.88
C VAL A 198 6.96 -4.22 -11.07
N GLY A 199 6.34 -3.05 -11.03
CA GLY A 199 7.05 -1.77 -11.00
C GLY A 199 7.12 -1.14 -9.61
N LYS A 200 8.01 -0.15 -9.45
CA LYS A 200 7.97 0.78 -8.32
C LYS A 200 6.67 1.58 -8.38
N GLY A 201 5.89 1.54 -7.31
CA GLY A 201 4.56 2.14 -7.27
C GLY A 201 3.41 1.26 -7.75
N GLN A 202 3.64 -0.05 -7.95
CA GLN A 202 2.61 -0.97 -8.45
C GLN A 202 1.49 -1.19 -7.43
N ARG A 203 0.25 -1.29 -7.92
CA ARG A 203 -0.93 -1.79 -7.18
C ARG A 203 -1.28 -3.18 -7.71
N GLY A 204 -0.60 -4.19 -7.16
CA GLY A 204 -0.73 -5.58 -7.59
C GLY A 204 -1.70 -6.39 -6.73
N LEU A 205 -2.53 -7.20 -7.37
CA LEU A 205 -3.35 -8.21 -6.73
C LEU A 205 -2.83 -9.61 -7.05
N ILE A 206 -2.53 -10.39 -6.01
CA ILE A 206 -2.26 -11.83 -6.14
C ILE A 206 -3.57 -12.55 -5.88
N VAL A 207 -4.26 -12.89 -6.95
CA VAL A 207 -5.59 -13.50 -6.93
C VAL A 207 -5.42 -15.00 -6.74
N SER A 208 -5.75 -15.50 -5.55
CA SER A 208 -5.44 -16.87 -5.17
C SER A 208 -6.65 -17.57 -4.57
N PRO A 209 -7.05 -18.74 -5.10
CA PRO A 209 -7.89 -19.64 -4.33
C PRO A 209 -7.13 -20.20 -3.12
N PRO A 210 -7.84 -20.71 -2.10
CA PRO A 210 -7.23 -21.44 -1.01
C PRO A 210 -6.33 -22.58 -1.51
N LYS A 211 -5.19 -22.78 -0.84
CA LYS A 211 -4.20 -23.85 -1.12
C LYS A 211 -3.47 -23.77 -2.48
N ALA A 212 -3.56 -22.66 -3.22
CA ALA A 212 -2.86 -22.51 -4.51
C ALA A 212 -1.40 -22.03 -4.42
N GLY A 213 -0.86 -21.81 -3.21
CA GLY A 213 0.55 -21.41 -3.02
C GLY A 213 0.78 -19.91 -2.78
N LYS A 214 -0.26 -19.16 -2.40
CA LYS A 214 -0.21 -17.73 -2.01
C LYS A 214 1.00 -17.35 -1.16
N THR A 215 1.24 -18.09 -0.07
CA THR A 215 2.32 -17.79 0.88
C THR A 215 3.70 -17.95 0.25
N THR A 216 3.88 -18.97 -0.59
CA THR A 216 5.14 -19.17 -1.33
C THR A 216 5.41 -18.02 -2.29
N VAL A 217 4.37 -17.55 -3.00
CA VAL A 217 4.47 -16.37 -3.89
C VAL A 217 4.94 -15.15 -3.11
N LEU A 218 4.29 -14.82 -1.97
CA LEU A 218 4.68 -13.66 -1.16
C LEU A 218 6.13 -13.74 -0.67
N LYS A 219 6.56 -14.91 -0.19
CA LYS A 219 7.92 -15.13 0.28
C LYS A 219 8.95 -14.96 -0.83
N GLU A 220 8.73 -15.59 -1.99
CA GLU A 220 9.67 -15.51 -3.10
C GLU A 220 9.74 -14.09 -3.70
N ILE A 221 8.63 -13.34 -3.70
CA ILE A 221 8.65 -11.91 -4.03
C ILE A 221 9.50 -11.14 -3.01
N ALA A 222 9.30 -11.37 -1.71
CA ALA A 222 10.07 -10.70 -0.66
C ALA A 222 11.57 -10.98 -0.78
N GLU A 223 11.94 -12.24 -1.00
CA GLU A 223 13.32 -12.69 -1.23
C GLU A 223 13.93 -12.05 -2.48
N GLY A 224 13.20 -12.04 -3.59
CA GLY A 224 13.63 -11.43 -4.86
C GLY A 224 13.89 -9.93 -4.71
N ILE A 225 12.97 -9.20 -4.07
CA ILE A 225 13.14 -7.77 -3.81
C ILE A 225 14.32 -7.52 -2.86
N ALA A 226 14.42 -8.27 -1.76
CA ALA A 226 15.51 -8.10 -0.80
C ALA A 226 16.90 -8.40 -1.40
N ALA A 227 16.98 -9.33 -2.37
CA ALA A 227 18.21 -9.67 -3.05
C ALA A 227 18.62 -8.61 -4.09
N ASN A 228 17.66 -8.12 -4.88
CA ASN A 228 17.93 -7.24 -6.01
C ASN A 228 17.86 -5.74 -5.66
N TYR A 229 17.14 -5.37 -4.61
CA TYR A 229 16.88 -3.99 -4.20
C TYR A 229 17.02 -3.81 -2.67
N PRO A 230 18.24 -3.89 -2.11
CA PRO A 230 18.45 -3.81 -0.66
C PRO A 230 18.05 -2.46 -0.04
N ASP A 231 17.96 -1.39 -0.85
CA ASP A 231 17.54 -0.06 -0.42
C ASP A 231 16.02 0.13 -0.35
N VAL A 232 15.25 -0.79 -0.94
CA VAL A 232 13.78 -0.78 -0.88
C VAL A 232 13.34 -1.25 0.50
N VAL A 233 12.49 -0.45 1.15
CA VAL A 233 11.95 -0.83 2.46
C VAL A 233 10.81 -1.83 2.26
N LEU A 234 11.07 -3.07 2.65
CA LEU A 234 10.05 -4.12 2.68
C LEU A 234 9.22 -4.03 3.96
N MET A 235 7.91 -4.11 3.80
CA MET A 235 6.94 -4.18 4.88
C MET A 235 5.98 -5.34 4.62
N ALA A 236 5.73 -6.19 5.61
CA ALA A 236 4.66 -7.18 5.56
C ALA A 236 3.50 -6.73 6.46
N VAL A 237 2.29 -6.69 5.91
CA VAL A 237 1.07 -6.36 6.64
C VAL A 237 0.18 -7.59 6.65
N LEU A 238 0.10 -8.26 7.79
CA LEU A 238 -0.55 -9.56 7.95
C LEU A 238 -1.80 -9.40 8.81
N VAL A 239 -2.97 -9.55 8.21
CA VAL A 239 -4.25 -9.22 8.84
C VAL A 239 -5.15 -10.44 8.85
N GLY A 240 -5.49 -10.92 10.04
CA GLY A 240 -6.40 -12.04 10.22
C GLY A 240 -5.83 -13.37 9.75
N GLU A 241 -4.50 -13.51 9.74
CA GLU A 241 -3.81 -14.76 9.44
C GLU A 241 -3.47 -15.53 10.72
N ARG A 242 -3.04 -16.78 10.55
CA ARG A 242 -2.71 -17.65 11.69
C ARG A 242 -1.34 -17.28 12.29
N PRO A 243 -1.15 -17.37 13.62
CA PRO A 243 0.12 -17.02 14.26
C PRO A 243 1.35 -17.75 13.70
N GLU A 244 1.20 -19.02 13.31
CA GLU A 244 2.27 -19.80 12.70
C GLU A 244 2.65 -19.29 11.29
N GLU A 245 1.69 -18.83 10.50
CA GLU A 245 1.92 -18.24 9.18
C GLU A 245 2.58 -16.86 9.32
N VAL A 246 2.17 -16.07 10.31
CA VAL A 246 2.80 -14.79 10.66
C VAL A 246 4.26 -14.98 11.04
N THR A 247 4.54 -15.96 11.90
CA THR A 247 5.90 -16.30 12.33
C THR A 247 6.77 -16.73 11.16
N ASP A 248 6.21 -17.53 10.26
CA ASP A 248 6.90 -18.02 9.07
C ASP A 248 7.24 -16.88 8.09
N ILE A 249 6.30 -15.98 7.78
CA ILE A 249 6.56 -14.79 6.94
C ILE A 249 7.62 -13.88 7.59
N ARG A 250 7.54 -13.67 8.91
CA ARG A 250 8.48 -12.82 9.65
C ARG A 250 9.94 -13.29 9.52
N LYS A 251 10.18 -14.59 9.35
CA LYS A 251 11.53 -15.15 9.14
C LYS A 251 12.09 -14.89 7.74
N HIS A 252 11.23 -14.66 6.74
CA HIS A 252 11.63 -14.51 5.34
C HIS A 252 11.67 -13.04 4.89
N VAL A 253 10.82 -12.18 5.48
CA VAL A 253 10.79 -10.75 5.16
C VAL A 253 11.88 -10.02 5.92
N LYS A 254 12.92 -9.55 5.20
CA LYS A 254 13.97 -8.69 5.74
C LYS A 254 13.48 -7.24 5.80
N GLY A 255 12.56 -6.95 6.71
CA GLY A 255 11.91 -5.66 6.80
C GLY A 255 10.97 -5.53 8.01
N GLU A 256 10.09 -4.54 7.97
CA GLU A 256 9.11 -4.32 9.04
C GLU A 256 7.91 -5.28 8.88
N VAL A 257 7.39 -5.85 9.98
CA VAL A 257 6.26 -6.79 9.94
C VAL A 257 5.15 -6.31 10.89
N ALA A 258 4.10 -5.75 10.32
CA ALA A 258 2.88 -5.38 11.01
C ALA A 258 1.89 -6.54 10.96
N ALA A 259 1.55 -7.14 12.11
CA ALA A 259 0.65 -8.29 12.15
C ALA A 259 -0.43 -8.15 13.23
N SER A 260 -1.63 -8.62 12.90
CA SER A 260 -2.74 -8.85 13.84
C SER A 260 -3.40 -10.17 13.47
N ASN A 261 -3.44 -11.10 14.41
CA ASN A 261 -3.89 -12.46 14.18
C ASN A 261 -5.42 -12.54 14.00
N PHE A 262 -5.92 -13.68 13.51
CA PHE A 262 -7.36 -13.89 13.27
C PHE A 262 -8.23 -13.89 14.54
N ASP A 263 -7.65 -14.18 15.69
CA ASP A 263 -8.32 -14.22 17.00
C ASP A 263 -8.38 -12.86 17.70
N GLU A 264 -7.68 -11.84 17.17
CA GLU A 264 -7.79 -10.45 17.63
C GLU A 264 -9.06 -9.76 17.10
N ALA A 265 -9.51 -8.73 17.82
CA ALA A 265 -10.69 -7.96 17.43
C ALA A 265 -10.52 -7.26 16.07
N ALA A 266 -11.60 -7.15 15.29
CA ALA A 266 -11.57 -6.52 13.97
C ALA A 266 -11.04 -5.06 14.00
N ALA A 267 -11.39 -4.29 15.04
CA ALA A 267 -10.87 -2.93 15.23
C ALA A 267 -9.34 -2.90 15.39
N ARG A 268 -8.78 -3.93 16.03
CA ARG A 268 -7.33 -4.08 16.23
C ARG A 268 -6.64 -4.41 14.91
N GLN A 269 -7.22 -5.34 14.14
CA GLN A 269 -6.77 -5.69 12.79
C GLN A 269 -6.71 -4.47 11.87
N THR A 270 -7.75 -3.62 11.88
CA THR A 270 -7.78 -2.39 11.06
C THR A 270 -6.75 -1.37 11.54
N GLN A 271 -6.58 -1.20 12.86
CA GLN A 271 -5.63 -0.25 13.44
C GLN A 271 -4.17 -0.58 13.07
N VAL A 272 -3.78 -1.87 13.10
CA VAL A 272 -2.45 -2.32 12.66
C VAL A 272 -2.19 -1.95 11.20
N ALA A 273 -3.16 -2.22 10.32
CA ALA A 273 -3.04 -1.89 8.92
C ALA A 273 -2.93 -0.37 8.70
N GLU A 274 -3.75 0.44 9.38
CA GLU A 274 -3.69 1.90 9.26
C GLU A 274 -2.34 2.46 9.72
N LEU A 275 -1.81 2.00 10.84
CA LEU A 275 -0.50 2.43 11.33
C LEU A 275 0.63 2.05 10.37
N ALA A 276 0.58 0.83 9.80
CA ALA A 276 1.53 0.38 8.78
C ALA A 276 1.47 1.22 7.51
N LEU A 277 0.27 1.57 7.06
CA LEU A 277 0.11 2.45 5.89
C LEU A 277 0.67 3.84 6.15
N GLU A 278 0.36 4.43 7.31
CA GLU A 278 0.87 5.76 7.66
C GLU A 278 2.39 5.75 7.79
N ARG A 279 2.97 4.70 8.38
CA ARG A 279 4.42 4.49 8.43
C ARG A 279 5.04 4.45 7.04
N ALA A 280 4.46 3.68 6.12
CA ALA A 280 4.91 3.61 4.73
C ALA A 280 4.86 4.99 4.04
N LYS A 281 3.77 5.76 4.24
CA LYS A 281 3.67 7.13 3.70
C LYS A 281 4.77 8.05 4.24
N ARG A 282 5.10 7.98 5.53
CA ARG A 282 6.20 8.80 6.11
C ARG A 282 7.56 8.43 5.52
N LEU A 283 7.79 7.15 5.23
CA LEU A 283 9.01 6.68 4.54
C LEU A 283 9.10 7.21 3.11
N VAL A 284 8.00 7.17 2.36
CA VAL A 284 7.93 7.72 0.98
C VAL A 284 8.15 9.23 0.97
N GLU A 285 7.54 9.96 1.90
CA GLU A 285 7.79 11.40 2.09
C GLU A 285 9.26 11.72 2.39
N SER A 286 10.01 10.75 2.93
CA SER A 286 11.45 10.84 3.18
C SER A 286 12.30 10.39 1.98
N GLY A 287 11.68 10.18 0.81
CA GLY A 287 12.36 9.82 -0.44
C GLY A 287 12.66 8.32 -0.59
N LYS A 288 11.98 7.44 0.16
CA LYS A 288 12.20 5.99 0.10
C LYS A 288 11.23 5.31 -0.86
N ASP A 289 11.71 4.24 -1.49
CA ASP A 289 10.88 3.24 -2.13
C ASP A 289 10.42 2.23 -1.09
N VAL A 290 9.11 2.01 -1.01
CA VAL A 290 8.49 1.13 -0.01
C VAL A 290 7.64 0.08 -0.72
N VAL A 291 7.80 -1.18 -0.34
CA VAL A 291 6.95 -2.28 -0.82
C VAL A 291 6.21 -2.89 0.37
N ILE A 292 4.88 -2.82 0.33
CA ILE A 292 4.00 -3.53 1.25
C ILE A 292 3.54 -4.85 0.62
N LEU A 293 3.80 -5.95 1.30
CA LEU A 293 3.20 -7.25 1.06
C LEU A 293 2.00 -7.42 2.00
N LEU A 294 0.79 -7.28 1.47
CA LEU A 294 -0.45 -7.34 2.24
C LEU A 294 -1.07 -8.73 2.15
N ASP A 295 -1.22 -9.40 3.29
CA ASP A 295 -1.86 -10.71 3.40
C ASP A 295 -2.98 -10.67 4.44
N SER A 296 -4.25 -10.46 4.07
CA SER A 296 -4.77 -10.27 2.71
C SER A 296 -5.70 -9.07 2.60
N ILE A 297 -5.89 -8.56 1.37
CA ILE A 297 -6.84 -7.48 1.12
C ILE A 297 -8.28 -7.89 1.44
N THR A 298 -8.60 -9.17 1.20
CA THR A 298 -9.90 -9.75 1.50
C THR A 298 -10.18 -9.77 3.00
N ARG A 299 -9.20 -10.21 3.81
CA ARG A 299 -9.34 -10.20 5.27
C ARG A 299 -9.37 -8.79 5.85
N LEU A 300 -8.58 -7.88 5.31
CA LEU A 300 -8.62 -6.47 5.72
C LEU A 300 -10.01 -5.85 5.45
N ALA A 301 -10.58 -6.09 4.26
CA ALA A 301 -11.93 -5.61 3.94
C ALA A 301 -13.01 -6.21 4.86
N ARG A 302 -12.91 -7.52 5.18
CA ARG A 302 -13.78 -8.16 6.18
C ARG A 302 -13.64 -7.53 7.57
N ALA A 303 -12.42 -7.22 8.00
CA ALA A 303 -12.17 -6.56 9.28
C ALA A 303 -12.82 -5.17 9.34
N TYR A 304 -12.70 -4.35 8.29
CA TYR A 304 -13.42 -3.07 8.22
C TYR A 304 -14.94 -3.22 8.24
N ASN A 305 -15.49 -4.24 7.56
CA ASN A 305 -16.93 -4.50 7.57
C ASN A 305 -17.45 -4.90 8.96
N LEU A 306 -16.60 -5.48 9.82
CA LEU A 306 -16.95 -5.82 11.19
C LEU A 306 -16.70 -4.66 12.18
N ALA A 307 -15.70 -3.82 11.92
CA ALA A 307 -15.28 -2.75 12.83
C ALA A 307 -16.10 -1.45 12.65
N ILE A 308 -16.63 -1.19 11.45
CA ILE A 308 -17.33 0.05 11.14
C ILE A 308 -18.83 -0.08 11.47
N PRO A 309 -19.44 0.94 12.10
CA PRO A 309 -20.88 0.98 12.31
C PRO A 309 -21.66 0.86 11.00
N THR A 310 -22.75 0.10 11.00
CA THR A 310 -23.53 -0.14 9.78
C THR A 310 -24.19 1.16 9.27
N SER A 311 -24.18 1.34 7.96
CA SER A 311 -24.85 2.44 7.26
C SER A 311 -26.35 2.23 7.09
N GLY A 312 -26.85 1.03 7.44
CA GLY A 312 -28.22 0.58 7.18
C GLY A 312 -28.48 0.15 5.73
N ARG A 313 -27.46 0.16 4.86
CA ARG A 313 -27.53 -0.34 3.48
C ARG A 313 -26.51 -1.47 3.31
N THR A 314 -26.94 -2.56 2.67
CA THR A 314 -26.07 -3.71 2.39
C THR A 314 -26.06 -4.01 0.91
N LEU A 315 -24.87 -4.20 0.35
CA LEU A 315 -24.70 -4.76 -0.99
C LEU A 315 -25.06 -6.25 -1.00
N SER A 316 -25.19 -6.80 -2.21
CA SER A 316 -25.29 -8.25 -2.40
C SER A 316 -24.14 -8.94 -1.66
N GLY A 317 -24.46 -9.95 -0.84
CA GLY A 317 -23.45 -10.65 -0.03
C GLY A 317 -23.22 -10.08 1.38
N GLY A 318 -24.02 -9.10 1.83
CA GLY A 318 -24.02 -8.62 3.22
C GLY A 318 -22.88 -7.64 3.56
N PHE A 319 -22.27 -7.04 2.53
CA PHE A 319 -21.18 -6.09 2.69
C PHE A 319 -21.72 -4.66 2.72
N ASP A 320 -21.28 -3.84 3.69
CA ASP A 320 -21.64 -2.43 3.75
C ASP A 320 -20.76 -1.60 2.79
N PRO A 321 -21.33 -0.82 1.84
CA PRO A 321 -20.53 -0.01 0.92
C PRO A 321 -19.53 0.92 1.63
N VAL A 322 -19.87 1.45 2.80
CA VAL A 322 -19.00 2.36 3.56
C VAL A 322 -17.74 1.64 4.04
N ALA A 323 -17.85 0.35 4.36
CA ALA A 323 -16.72 -0.45 4.80
C ALA A 323 -15.71 -0.75 3.70
N LEU A 324 -16.05 -0.56 2.42
CA LEU A 324 -15.10 -0.71 1.30
C LEU A 324 -14.17 0.49 1.17
N TYR A 325 -14.57 1.67 1.67
CA TYR A 325 -13.81 2.89 1.46
C TYR A 325 -12.40 2.84 2.07
N PRO A 326 -12.21 2.48 3.36
CA PRO A 326 -10.87 2.42 3.96
C PRO A 326 -9.90 1.43 3.29
N PRO A 327 -10.28 0.16 2.97
CA PRO A 327 -9.37 -0.75 2.30
C PRO A 327 -9.10 -0.33 0.84
N LYS A 328 -10.07 0.30 0.14
CA LYS A 328 -9.82 0.94 -1.18
C LYS A 328 -8.82 2.09 -1.07
N ARG A 329 -8.92 2.92 -0.03
CA ARG A 329 -7.95 3.98 0.26
C ARG A 329 -6.56 3.40 0.57
N PHE A 330 -6.50 2.31 1.34
CA PHE A 330 -5.24 1.61 1.64
C PHE A 330 -4.57 1.14 0.36
N PHE A 331 -5.28 0.36 -0.47
CA PHE A 331 -4.70 -0.20 -1.69
C PHE A 331 -4.42 0.88 -2.75
N GLY A 332 -5.28 1.89 -2.86
CA GLY A 332 -5.12 3.04 -3.74
C GLY A 332 -4.03 4.03 -3.30
N ALA A 333 -3.40 3.83 -2.14
CA ALA A 333 -2.23 4.59 -1.74
C ALA A 333 -1.00 4.22 -2.59
N ALA A 334 -0.90 2.99 -3.10
CA ALA A 334 0.25 2.58 -3.88
C ALA A 334 0.33 3.33 -5.22
N ARG A 335 1.43 4.07 -5.40
CA ARG A 335 1.69 4.97 -6.52
C ARG A 335 3.19 5.15 -6.68
N ASN A 336 3.62 5.39 -7.91
CA ASN A 336 4.95 5.92 -8.20
C ASN A 336 4.87 7.45 -8.17
N PHE A 337 5.92 8.13 -7.74
CA PHE A 337 5.93 9.59 -7.63
C PHE A 337 7.06 10.21 -8.44
N GLU A 338 6.80 11.39 -9.02
CA GLU A 338 7.77 12.13 -9.84
C GLU A 338 9.05 12.52 -9.08
N ASN A 339 8.98 12.63 -7.75
CA ASN A 339 10.13 12.94 -6.89
C ASN A 339 11.12 11.77 -6.72
N GLY A 340 10.89 10.63 -7.38
CA GLY A 340 11.77 9.45 -7.32
C GLY A 340 11.51 8.51 -6.14
N SER A 341 10.42 8.72 -5.39
CA SER A 341 9.97 7.79 -4.35
C SER A 341 8.75 7.00 -4.80
N SER A 342 8.48 5.87 -4.18
CA SER A 342 7.32 5.04 -4.56
C SER A 342 6.74 4.25 -3.40
N LEU A 343 5.43 4.02 -3.45
CA LEU A 343 4.74 3.05 -2.62
C LEU A 343 4.18 1.94 -3.50
N THR A 344 4.74 0.75 -3.42
CA THR A 344 4.21 -0.46 -4.04
C THR A 344 3.39 -1.23 -3.01
N ILE A 345 2.20 -1.71 -3.38
CA ILE A 345 1.39 -2.61 -2.56
C ILE A 345 1.04 -3.83 -3.41
N LEU A 346 1.47 -5.00 -2.94
CA LEU A 346 1.10 -6.30 -3.47
C LEU A 346 0.20 -7.00 -2.45
N GLY A 347 -1.09 -6.99 -2.72
CA GLY A 347 -2.10 -7.57 -1.83
C GLY A 347 -2.61 -8.90 -2.36
N THR A 348 -2.76 -9.89 -1.49
CA THR A 348 -3.43 -11.13 -1.87
C THR A 348 -4.94 -10.96 -1.81
N ALA A 349 -5.66 -11.52 -2.78
CA ALA A 349 -7.11 -11.55 -2.84
C ALA A 349 -7.60 -12.98 -2.92
N LEU A 350 -8.50 -13.38 -2.02
CA LEU A 350 -9.07 -14.71 -1.99
C LEU A 350 -10.23 -14.80 -2.99
N VAL A 351 -10.20 -15.84 -3.84
CA VAL A 351 -11.27 -16.19 -4.77
C VAL A 351 -11.65 -17.67 -4.61
N ASP A 352 -12.75 -18.09 -5.23
CA ASP A 352 -13.26 -19.46 -5.17
C ASP A 352 -13.44 -20.00 -3.74
N THR A 353 -13.77 -19.12 -2.78
CA THR A 353 -13.98 -19.47 -1.37
C THR A 353 -15.40 -19.97 -1.10
N GLY A 354 -16.32 -19.83 -2.08
CA GLY A 354 -17.75 -20.04 -1.90
C GLY A 354 -18.47 -18.87 -1.20
N SER A 355 -17.76 -17.79 -0.88
CA SER A 355 -18.32 -16.59 -0.26
C SER A 355 -18.57 -15.51 -1.30
N ARG A 356 -19.84 -15.14 -1.51
CA ARG A 356 -20.24 -13.98 -2.34
C ARG A 356 -19.60 -12.67 -1.88
N MET A 357 -19.34 -12.56 -0.58
CA MET A 357 -18.65 -11.41 0.00
C MET A 357 -17.22 -11.27 -0.56
N ASP A 358 -16.50 -12.39 -0.70
CA ASP A 358 -15.12 -12.36 -1.22
C ASP A 358 -15.08 -12.06 -2.71
N GLU A 359 -16.05 -12.60 -3.47
CA GLU A 359 -16.23 -12.29 -4.89
C GLU A 359 -16.47 -10.78 -5.11
N LEU A 360 -17.38 -10.18 -4.33
CA LEU A 360 -17.64 -8.75 -4.38
C LEU A 360 -16.39 -7.93 -4.03
N ILE A 361 -15.68 -8.31 -2.96
CA ILE A 361 -14.44 -7.63 -2.56
C ILE A 361 -13.44 -7.68 -3.72
N TYR A 362 -13.19 -8.86 -4.29
CA TYR A 362 -12.25 -9.01 -5.39
C TYR A 362 -12.63 -8.11 -6.60
N GLU A 363 -13.89 -8.11 -7.04
CA GLU A 363 -14.32 -7.27 -8.16
C GLU A 363 -14.13 -5.77 -7.89
N GLU A 364 -14.38 -5.30 -6.67
CA GLU A 364 -14.16 -3.90 -6.27
C GLU A 364 -12.68 -3.49 -6.29
N PHE A 365 -11.79 -4.42 -5.96
CA PHE A 365 -10.34 -4.18 -5.95
C PHE A 365 -9.70 -4.37 -7.33
N LYS A 366 -10.26 -5.24 -8.19
CA LYS A 366 -9.82 -5.45 -9.57
C LYS A 366 -9.81 -4.15 -10.38
N GLY A 367 -10.84 -3.32 -10.22
CA GLY A 367 -10.90 -1.99 -10.86
C GLY A 367 -9.86 -0.99 -10.34
N THR A 368 -9.41 -1.17 -9.09
CA THR A 368 -8.46 -0.27 -8.39
C THR A 368 -6.99 -0.63 -8.70
N GLY A 369 -6.72 -1.92 -8.88
CA GLY A 369 -5.40 -2.45 -9.20
C GLY A 369 -4.95 -2.17 -10.63
N ASN A 370 -3.65 -2.31 -10.86
CA ASN A 370 -3.03 -2.20 -12.19
C ASN A 370 -2.10 -3.39 -12.52
N MET A 371 -2.02 -4.40 -11.65
CA MET A 371 -1.40 -5.69 -11.91
C MET A 371 -2.23 -6.80 -11.25
N GLU A 372 -2.37 -7.92 -11.95
CA GLU A 372 -3.04 -9.11 -11.44
C GLU A 372 -2.15 -10.34 -11.70
N LEU A 373 -1.91 -11.13 -10.66
CA LEU A 373 -1.27 -12.43 -10.73
C LEU A 373 -2.28 -13.49 -10.26
N HIS A 374 -2.79 -14.28 -11.21
CA HIS A 374 -3.79 -15.30 -10.94
C HIS A 374 -3.13 -16.63 -10.61
N LEU A 375 -3.52 -17.24 -9.50
CA LEU A 375 -3.16 -18.61 -9.17
C LEU A 375 -4.32 -19.55 -9.46
N SER A 376 -4.01 -20.75 -9.96
CA SER A 376 -4.99 -21.75 -10.37
C SER A 376 -5.03 -22.92 -9.40
N ARG A 377 -6.21 -23.19 -8.82
CA ARG A 377 -6.46 -24.40 -8.03
C ARG A 377 -6.21 -25.67 -8.85
N LYS A 378 -6.62 -25.68 -10.12
CA LYS A 378 -6.45 -26.82 -11.04
C LYS A 378 -4.98 -27.18 -11.27
N LEU A 379 -4.11 -26.17 -11.41
CA LEU A 379 -2.67 -26.40 -11.53
C LEU A 379 -2.08 -26.95 -10.22
N ALA A 380 -2.48 -26.38 -9.08
CA ALA A 380 -2.01 -26.81 -7.77
C ALA A 380 -2.42 -28.26 -7.44
N GLU A 381 -3.66 -28.67 -7.75
CA GLU A 381 -4.16 -30.03 -7.57
C GLU A 381 -3.40 -31.06 -8.43
N ARG A 382 -2.94 -30.65 -9.62
CA ARG A 382 -2.06 -31.44 -10.49
C ARG A 382 -0.58 -31.38 -10.10
N ARG A 383 -0.24 -30.69 -9.01
CA ARG A 383 1.13 -30.47 -8.51
C ARG A 383 2.03 -29.70 -9.49
N VAL A 384 1.45 -28.85 -10.34
CA VAL A 384 2.20 -27.94 -11.21
C VAL A 384 2.48 -26.66 -10.43
N TYR A 385 3.75 -26.41 -10.11
CA TYR A 385 4.19 -25.22 -9.39
C TYR A 385 5.30 -24.48 -10.16
N PRO A 386 5.30 -23.13 -10.16
CA PRO A 386 4.28 -22.23 -9.60
C PRO A 386 2.93 -22.38 -10.30
N ALA A 387 1.84 -22.36 -9.52
CA ALA A 387 0.48 -22.57 -10.01
C ALA A 387 -0.11 -21.29 -10.63
N ILE A 388 0.66 -20.59 -11.47
CA ILE A 388 0.27 -19.31 -12.08
C ILE A 388 -0.53 -19.58 -13.35
N ASP A 389 -1.69 -18.94 -13.45
CA ASP A 389 -2.44 -18.81 -14.70
C ASP A 389 -1.83 -17.66 -15.51
N ILE A 390 -1.03 -18.02 -16.51
CA ILE A 390 -0.28 -17.05 -17.31
C ILE A 390 -1.19 -16.20 -18.19
N ARG A 391 -2.32 -16.74 -18.66
CA ARG A 391 -3.24 -16.04 -19.57
C ARG A 391 -4.00 -14.95 -18.85
N ARG A 392 -4.45 -15.24 -17.62
CA ARG A 392 -5.19 -14.28 -16.80
C ARG A 392 -4.29 -13.27 -16.11
N SER A 393 -2.99 -13.56 -15.99
CA SER A 393 -2.02 -12.68 -15.33
C SER A 393 -1.49 -11.59 -16.27
N GLY A 394 -1.35 -10.38 -15.74
CA GLY A 394 -0.93 -9.23 -16.55
C GLY A 394 -0.71 -7.96 -15.74
N THR A 395 -0.01 -7.01 -16.35
CA THR A 395 0.20 -5.67 -15.80
C THR A 395 -0.23 -4.62 -16.81
N ARG A 396 -1.00 -3.62 -16.35
CA ARG A 396 -1.40 -2.49 -17.21
C ARG A 396 -0.18 -1.62 -17.50
N GLN A 397 -0.09 -1.12 -18.73
CA GLN A 397 1.04 -0.30 -19.19
C GLN A 397 2.40 -1.00 -19.03
N GLU A 398 2.45 -2.34 -19.13
CA GLU A 398 3.67 -3.12 -18.88
C GLU A 398 4.83 -2.76 -19.83
N GLN A 399 4.56 -2.18 -21.00
CA GLN A 399 5.60 -1.70 -21.91
C GLN A 399 6.51 -0.62 -21.30
N LEU A 400 6.06 0.09 -20.25
CA LEU A 400 6.88 1.06 -19.51
C LEU A 400 7.91 0.39 -18.58
N LEU A 401 7.78 -0.93 -18.33
CA LEU A 401 8.61 -1.71 -17.41
C LEU A 401 9.64 -2.58 -18.13
N PHE A 402 9.61 -2.61 -19.46
CA PHE A 402 10.57 -3.32 -20.29
C PHE A 402 11.45 -2.34 -21.04
N LYS A 403 12.68 -2.76 -21.32
CA LYS A 403 13.59 -2.02 -22.20
C LYS A 403 13.14 -2.18 -23.66
N ASP A 404 13.53 -1.23 -24.50
CA ASP A 404 13.24 -1.25 -25.94
C ASP A 404 13.66 -2.59 -26.57
N GLY A 405 12.73 -3.21 -27.31
CA GLY A 405 12.92 -4.49 -27.99
C GLY A 405 12.67 -5.75 -27.15
N ASP A 406 12.65 -5.68 -25.82
CA ASP A 406 12.25 -6.83 -24.98
C ASP A 406 10.73 -6.96 -24.91
N TYR A 407 9.99 -5.84 -24.98
CA TYR A 407 8.53 -5.88 -24.99
C TYR A 407 7.96 -6.65 -26.19
N ASP A 408 8.54 -6.50 -27.39
CA ASP A 408 8.09 -7.23 -28.58
C ASP A 408 8.22 -8.76 -28.41
N LYS A 409 9.25 -9.20 -27.68
CA LYS A 409 9.44 -10.62 -27.34
C LYS A 409 8.42 -11.08 -26.30
N ILE A 410 8.06 -10.23 -25.34
CA ILE A 410 6.97 -10.51 -24.38
C ILE A 410 5.64 -10.67 -25.13
N VAL A 411 5.33 -9.78 -26.09
CA VAL A 411 4.14 -9.89 -26.93
C VAL A 411 4.16 -11.19 -27.74
N THR A 412 5.31 -11.55 -28.31
CA THR A 412 5.49 -12.80 -29.06
C THR A 412 5.26 -14.02 -28.16
N MET A 413 5.84 -14.01 -26.96
CA MET A 413 5.62 -15.03 -25.93
C MET A 413 4.13 -15.18 -25.61
N ARG A 414 3.41 -14.08 -25.36
CA ARG A 414 1.96 -14.11 -25.06
C ARG A 414 1.16 -14.72 -26.22
N ARG A 415 1.44 -14.33 -27.46
CA ARG A 415 0.81 -14.93 -28.65
C ARG A 415 1.06 -16.42 -28.78
N MET A 416 2.27 -16.88 -28.49
CA MET A 416 2.60 -18.31 -28.50
C MET A 416 1.83 -19.08 -27.43
N ILE A 417 1.67 -18.48 -26.25
CA ILE A 417 0.92 -19.06 -25.13
C ILE A 417 -0.59 -19.15 -25.45
N ASP A 418 -1.15 -18.18 -26.16
CA ASP A 418 -2.57 -18.19 -26.56
C ASP A 418 -2.92 -19.32 -27.53
N VAL A 419 -1.96 -19.83 -28.30
CA VAL A 419 -2.16 -20.97 -29.21
C VAL A 419 -2.23 -22.31 -28.48
N LEU A 420 -1.66 -22.42 -27.27
CA LEU A 420 -1.62 -23.66 -26.50
C LEU A 420 -2.99 -24.03 -25.91
N ASP A 421 -3.13 -25.25 -25.35
CA ASP A 421 -4.27 -25.55 -24.49
C ASP A 421 -4.11 -24.84 -23.13
N GLU A 422 -5.21 -24.37 -22.54
CA GLU A 422 -5.21 -23.68 -21.25
C GLU A 422 -4.59 -24.54 -20.13
N ASN A 423 -4.76 -25.86 -20.21
CA ASN A 423 -4.28 -26.79 -19.19
C ASN A 423 -2.80 -27.14 -19.33
N GLU A 424 -2.18 -26.80 -20.47
CA GLU A 424 -0.81 -27.15 -20.82
C GLU A 424 0.11 -25.92 -20.88
N ALA A 425 -0.45 -24.74 -21.17
CA ALA A 425 0.25 -23.48 -21.33
C ALA A 425 1.30 -23.24 -20.22
N THR A 426 0.91 -23.37 -18.95
CA THR A 426 1.82 -23.19 -17.82
C THR A 426 2.92 -24.23 -17.77
N MET A 427 2.61 -25.51 -18.00
CA MET A 427 3.64 -26.57 -17.97
C MET A 427 4.68 -26.36 -19.08
N VAL A 428 4.22 -26.08 -20.30
CA VAL A 428 5.11 -25.83 -21.45
C VAL A 428 6.00 -24.61 -21.21
N MET A 429 5.44 -23.54 -20.65
CA MET A 429 6.22 -22.35 -20.31
C MET A 429 7.28 -22.66 -19.25
N LEU A 430 6.91 -23.35 -18.17
CA LEU A 430 7.84 -23.74 -17.10
C LEU A 430 8.99 -24.61 -17.62
N GLU A 431 8.69 -25.60 -18.47
CA GLU A 431 9.71 -26.44 -19.09
C GLU A 431 10.69 -25.65 -19.96
N ARG A 432 10.20 -24.67 -20.74
CA ARG A 432 11.07 -23.83 -21.57
C ARG A 432 11.92 -22.89 -20.72
N ILE A 433 11.34 -22.24 -19.71
CA ILE A 433 12.08 -21.35 -18.81
C ILE A 433 13.16 -22.13 -18.06
N ALA A 434 12.86 -23.32 -17.55
CA ALA A 434 13.80 -24.16 -16.80
C ALA A 434 15.04 -24.58 -17.62
N LYS A 435 14.92 -24.69 -18.95
CA LYS A 435 16.05 -25.01 -19.85
C LYS A 435 17.05 -23.86 -19.97
N THR A 436 16.62 -22.62 -19.74
CA THR A 436 17.44 -21.41 -19.84
C THR A 436 18.00 -20.98 -18.50
N LYS A 437 19.15 -20.31 -18.51
CA LYS A 437 19.83 -19.78 -17.32
C LYS A 437 19.03 -18.65 -16.67
N ASP A 438 18.52 -17.74 -17.48
CA ASP A 438 17.83 -16.52 -17.05
C ASP A 438 16.76 -16.09 -18.07
N ASN A 439 15.93 -15.11 -17.70
CA ASN A 439 14.85 -14.61 -18.54
C ASN A 439 15.37 -13.93 -19.82
N ALA A 440 16.56 -13.33 -19.78
CA ALA A 440 17.16 -12.71 -20.96
C ALA A 440 17.52 -13.77 -22.02
N GLU A 441 18.09 -14.91 -21.62
CA GLU A 441 18.34 -16.05 -22.49
C GLU A 441 17.03 -16.64 -23.04
N PHE A 442 16.02 -16.80 -22.18
CA PHE A 442 14.68 -17.24 -22.60
C PHE A 442 14.09 -16.35 -23.69
N LEU A 443 14.03 -15.03 -23.47
CA LEU A 443 13.49 -14.09 -24.46
C LEU A 443 14.27 -14.10 -25.78
N LYS A 444 15.60 -14.23 -25.73
CA LYS A 444 16.43 -14.38 -26.94
C LYS A 444 16.10 -15.63 -27.74
N SER A 445 15.64 -16.70 -27.09
CA SER A 445 15.27 -17.96 -27.76
C SER A 445 13.96 -17.90 -28.55
N LEU A 446 13.10 -16.90 -28.29
CA LEU A 446 11.78 -16.76 -28.94
C LEU A 446 11.83 -16.11 -30.32
N GLY A 447 12.93 -15.43 -30.66
CA GLY A 447 13.12 -14.74 -31.94
C GLY A 447 13.90 -15.55 -32.98
N ARG A 448 13.92 -16.88 -32.87
CA ARG A 448 14.59 -17.78 -33.81
C ARG A 448 13.59 -18.65 -34.57
#